data_AF-A0A524CDW9-F1
#
_entry.id   AF-A0A524CDW9-F1
#
_cell.length_a   1.000
_cell.length_b   1.000
_cell.length_c   1.000
_cell.angle_alpha   90.00
_cell.angle_beta   90.00
_cell.angle_gamma   90.00
#
_symmetry.space_group_name_H-M   'P 1'
#
loop_
_entity.id
_entity.type
_entity.pdbx_description
1 polymer ?
#
loop_
_entity_poly.entity_id
_entity_poly.type
_entity_poly.pdbx_seq_one_letter_code
_entity_poly.pdbx_strand_id
1 'polypeptide(L)'
;MKHEGKAGLSSQEIYYAIQLNEGCRLLEEGIVTSYKTIDDTMLAGMDLPGPFGPGKRSYEKWSKLLEELSAKSGIKYFQPCELMKSGEFVKMR
;
A
#
# COMPACT_ATOMS: atom_id res chain seq x y z
N MET A 1 20.15 -1.47 18.26
CA MET A 1 20.74 -2.58 17.48
C MET A 1 20.22 -2.46 16.05
N LYS A 2 21.11 -2.41 15.05
CA LYS A 2 20.73 -2.41 13.63
C LYS A 2 20.47 -3.86 13.22
N HIS A 3 19.24 -4.18 12.84
CA HIS A 3 18.93 -5.48 12.22
C HIS A 3 19.22 -5.38 10.71
N GLU A 4 20.48 -5.59 10.34
CA GLU A 4 20.91 -5.81 8.96
C GLU A 4 20.76 -7.31 8.65
N GLY A 5 19.55 -7.73 8.29
CA GLY A 5 19.24 -9.09 7.87
C GLY A 5 18.83 -9.12 6.39
N LYS A 6 19.64 -9.77 5.56
CA LYS A 6 19.40 -10.24 4.18
C LYS A 6 18.29 -9.50 3.40
N ALA A 7 18.72 -8.60 2.51
CA ALA A 7 17.95 -7.79 1.56
C ALA A 7 17.11 -6.61 2.12
N GLY A 8 16.98 -6.42 3.44
CA GLY A 8 16.22 -5.28 3.98
C GLY A 8 14.73 -5.28 3.59
N LEU A 9 14.22 -6.45 3.15
CA LEU A 9 12.87 -6.66 2.61
C LEU A 9 11.81 -6.85 3.71
N SER A 10 12.21 -6.86 4.98
CA SER A 10 11.32 -7.11 6.13
C SER A 10 10.94 -5.83 6.89
N SER A 11 10.80 -4.70 6.19
CA SER A 11 10.31 -3.49 6.87
C SER A 11 8.78 -3.54 6.96
N GLN A 12 8.25 -3.29 8.15
CA GLN A 12 6.82 -3.07 8.37
C GLN A 12 6.24 -2.03 7.40
N GLU A 13 7.10 -1.11 6.93
CA GLU A 13 6.80 -0.13 5.90
C GLU A 13 6.51 -0.75 4.52
N ILE A 14 7.29 -1.74 4.07
CA ILE A 14 6.99 -2.46 2.81
C ILE A 14 5.63 -3.14 2.91
N TYR A 15 5.32 -3.77 4.04
CA TYR A 15 4.03 -4.42 4.26
C TYR A 15 2.86 -3.44 4.12
N TYR A 16 2.92 -2.28 4.77
CA TYR A 16 1.89 -1.25 4.62
C TYR A 16 1.83 -0.65 3.21
N ALA A 17 2.98 -0.48 2.55
CA ALA A 17 3.02 -0.05 1.15
C ALA A 17 2.30 -1.02 0.22
N ILE A 18 2.54 -2.33 0.38
CA ILE A 18 1.85 -3.38 -0.37
C ILE A 18 0.34 -3.29 -0.11
N GLN A 19 -0.09 -3.23 1.16
CA GLN A 19 -1.52 -3.14 1.47
C GLN A 19 -2.20 -1.90 0.88
N LEU A 20 -1.54 -0.74 0.92
CA LEU A 20 -2.07 0.47 0.30
C LEU A 20 -2.23 0.28 -1.21
N ASN A 21 -1.25 -0.36 -1.87
CA ASN A 21 -1.32 -0.64 -3.30
C ASN A 21 -2.50 -1.53 -3.65
N GLU A 22 -2.71 -2.61 -2.88
CA GLU A 22 -3.86 -3.50 -3.06
C GLU A 22 -5.17 -2.75 -2.88
N GLY A 23 -5.27 -1.91 -1.85
CA GLY A 23 -6.45 -1.09 -1.64
C GLY A 23 -6.72 -0.13 -2.82
N CYS A 24 -5.66 0.48 -3.37
CA CYS A 24 -5.80 1.36 -4.52
C CYS A 24 -6.22 0.58 -5.79
N ARG A 25 -5.70 -0.63 -6.01
CA ARG A 25 -6.14 -1.50 -7.12
C ARG A 25 -7.62 -1.84 -7.04
N LEU A 26 -8.12 -2.19 -5.83
CA LEU A 26 -9.53 -2.47 -5.62
C LEU A 26 -10.43 -1.27 -5.96
N LEU A 27 -9.95 -0.03 -5.74
CA LEU A 27 -10.65 1.19 -6.11
C LEU A 27 -10.59 1.46 -7.62
N GLU A 28 -9.42 1.29 -8.24
CA GLU A 28 -9.25 1.46 -9.69
C GLU A 28 -10.10 0.48 -10.50
N GLU A 29 -10.15 -0.78 -10.05
CA GLU A 29 -10.90 -1.85 -10.69
C GLU A 29 -12.42 -1.78 -10.39
N GLY A 30 -12.84 -0.83 -9.54
CA GLY A 30 -14.25 -0.62 -9.20
C GLY A 30 -14.85 -1.72 -8.32
N ILE A 31 -14.02 -2.54 -7.68
CA ILE A 31 -14.46 -3.60 -6.75
C ILE A 31 -15.06 -2.98 -5.49
N VAL A 32 -14.51 -1.84 -5.05
CA VAL A 32 -15.08 -1.00 -4.01
C VAL A 32 -15.13 0.45 -4.46
N THR A 33 -16.04 1.23 -3.88
CA THR A 33 -16.25 2.64 -4.26
C THR A 33 -15.62 3.64 -3.30
N SER A 34 -15.12 3.19 -2.14
CA SER A 34 -14.52 4.06 -1.11
C SER A 34 -13.42 3.32 -0.37
N TYR A 35 -12.30 4.01 -0.10
CA TYR A 35 -11.27 3.45 0.77
C TYR A 35 -11.78 3.25 2.20
N LYS A 36 -12.81 3.98 2.63
CA LYS A 36 -13.37 3.82 3.98
C LYS A 36 -13.93 2.40 4.15
N THR A 37 -14.55 1.84 3.11
CA THR A 37 -15.03 0.45 3.13
C THR A 37 -13.88 -0.52 3.35
N ILE A 38 -12.72 -0.27 2.75
CA ILE A 38 -11.52 -1.11 2.94
C ILE A 38 -11.02 -0.97 4.38
N ASP A 39 -10.82 0.26 4.87
CA ASP A 39 -10.31 0.50 6.22
C ASP A 39 -11.24 -0.09 7.31
N ASP A 40 -12.55 0.08 7.17
CA ASP A 40 -13.54 -0.49 8.10
C ASP A 40 -13.56 -2.02 8.05
N THR A 41 -13.41 -2.62 6.86
CA THR A 41 -13.39 -4.09 6.70
C THR A 41 -12.13 -4.69 7.31
N MET A 42 -10.97 -4.03 7.15
CA MET A 42 -9.72 -4.42 7.80
C MET A 42 -9.86 -4.41 9.32
N LEU A 43 -10.49 -3.36 9.88
CA LEU A 43 -10.73 -3.26 11.31
C LEU A 43 -11.69 -4.33 11.80
N ALA A 44 -12.84 -4.52 11.13
CA ALA A 44 -13.85 -5.49 11.55
C ALA A 44 -13.40 -6.95 11.38
N GLY A 45 -12.62 -7.26 10.34
CA GLY A 45 -12.22 -8.62 9.99
C GLY A 45 -10.90 -9.07 10.62
N MET A 46 -9.98 -8.15 10.90
CA MET A 46 -8.62 -8.47 11.35
C MET A 46 -8.17 -7.69 12.58
N ASP A 47 -8.99 -6.79 13.13
CA ASP A 47 -8.61 -5.88 14.22
C ASP A 47 -7.33 -5.06 13.91
N LEU A 48 -7.17 -4.71 12.64
CA LEU A 48 -6.04 -3.91 12.15
C LEU A 48 -6.51 -2.56 11.60
N PRO A 49 -5.77 -1.47 11.83
CA PRO A 49 -6.05 -0.21 11.15
C PRO A 49 -5.88 -0.39 9.64
N GLY A 50 -6.79 0.19 8.88
CA GLY A 50 -6.73 0.15 7.43
C GLY A 50 -5.54 0.91 6.83
N PRO A 51 -5.12 0.54 5.60
CA PRO A 51 -3.90 1.06 5.01
C PRO A 51 -3.99 2.53 4.57
N PHE A 52 -5.19 3.09 4.39
CA PHE A 52 -5.34 4.44 3.83
C PHE A 52 -5.07 5.55 4.85
N GLY A 53 -5.33 5.31 6.14
CA GLY A 53 -4.98 6.24 7.22
C GLY A 53 -3.50 6.68 7.22
N PRO A 54 -2.54 5.74 7.29
CA PRO A 54 -1.12 6.07 7.15
C PRO A 54 -0.70 6.32 5.70
N GLY A 55 -1.35 5.66 4.73
CA GLY A 55 -1.03 5.79 3.31
C GLY A 55 -1.17 7.19 2.74
N LYS A 56 -2.19 7.96 3.18
CA LYS A 56 -2.40 9.36 2.77
C LYS A 56 -1.19 10.27 2.96
N ARG A 57 -0.34 9.99 3.96
CA ARG A 57 0.86 10.81 4.26
C ARG A 57 2.15 10.25 3.68
N SER A 58 2.12 9.05 3.10
CA SER A 58 3.33 8.28 2.78
C SER A 58 3.35 7.70 1.36
N TYR A 59 2.26 7.84 0.58
CA TYR A 59 2.10 7.16 -0.71
C TYR A 59 3.22 7.46 -1.71
N GLU A 60 3.78 8.67 -1.73
CA GLU A 60 4.89 9.01 -2.63
C GLU A 60 6.14 8.19 -2.29
N LYS A 61 6.49 8.11 -1.00
CA LYS A 61 7.61 7.31 -0.51
C LYS A 61 7.36 5.83 -0.75
N TRP A 62 6.14 5.37 -0.46
CA TRP A 62 5.77 3.97 -0.59
C TRP A 62 5.69 3.51 -2.05
N SER A 63 5.29 4.39 -2.98
CA SER A 63 5.32 4.09 -4.41
C SER A 63 6.73 3.80 -4.89
N LYS A 64 7.71 4.65 -4.51
CA LYS A 64 9.13 4.43 -4.82
C LYS A 64 9.66 3.14 -4.18
N LEU A 65 9.28 2.88 -2.93
CA LEU A 65 9.65 1.66 -2.22
C LEU A 65 9.15 0.40 -2.93
N LEU A 66 7.94 0.45 -3.49
CA LEU A 66 7.33 -0.62 -4.26
C LEU A 66 7.96 -0.81 -5.64
N GLU A 67 8.34 0.28 -6.31
CA GLU A 67 9.14 0.22 -7.55
C GLU A 67 10.49 -0.47 -7.31
N GLU A 68 11.20 -0.09 -6.24
CA GLU A 68 12.44 -0.72 -5.84
C GLU A 68 12.25 -2.20 -5.47
N LEU A 69 11.21 -2.51 -4.70
CA LEU A 69 10.87 -3.87 -4.31
C LEU A 69 10.62 -4.74 -5.54
N SER A 70 9.83 -4.24 -6.49
CA SER A 70 9.53 -4.93 -7.73
C SER A 70 10.79 -5.15 -8.58
N ALA A 71 11.66 -4.13 -8.69
CA ALA A 71 12.93 -4.25 -9.41
C ALA A 71 13.88 -5.28 -8.76
N LYS A 72 13.99 -5.28 -7.43
CA LYS A 72 14.84 -6.20 -6.67
C LYS A 72 14.34 -7.65 -6.70
N SER A 73 13.02 -7.84 -6.62
CA SER A 73 12.40 -9.17 -6.59
C SER A 73 12.10 -9.76 -7.96
N GLY A 74 12.04 -8.93 -9.01
CA GLY A 74 11.53 -9.30 -10.33
C GLY A 74 10.01 -9.48 -10.39
N ILE A 75 9.29 -9.25 -9.28
CA ILE A 75 7.83 -9.43 -9.19
C ILE A 75 7.14 -8.14 -9.63
N LYS A 76 6.58 -8.15 -10.84
CA LYS A 76 5.85 -7.00 -11.40
C LYS A 76 4.60 -6.61 -10.62
N TYR A 77 3.99 -7.55 -9.91
CA TYR A 77 2.78 -7.31 -9.10
C TYR A 77 3.01 -6.22 -8.03
N PHE A 78 4.22 -6.15 -7.48
CA PHE A 78 4.57 -5.13 -6.50
C PHE A 78 4.67 -3.72 -7.07
N GLN A 79 4.64 -3.52 -8.39
CA GLN A 79 4.59 -2.17 -8.94
C GLN A 79 3.36 -1.42 -8.39
N PRO A 80 3.53 -0.14 -8.01
CA PRO A 80 2.40 0.67 -7.58
C PRO A 80 1.44 0.87 -8.77
N CYS A 81 0.15 0.78 -8.50
CA CYS A 81 -0.90 1.12 -9.46
C CYS A 81 -1.00 2.64 -9.66
N GLU A 82 -1.75 3.09 -10.66
CA GLU A 82 -1.76 4.51 -11.06
C GLU A 82 -2.41 5.41 -10.01
N LEU A 83 -3.41 4.93 -9.29
CA LEU A 83 -4.10 5.59 -8.21
C LEU A 83 -3.19 5.73 -6.99
N MET A 84 -2.39 4.70 -6.69
CA MET A 84 -1.38 4.79 -5.64
C MET A 84 -0.29 5.81 -6.01
N LYS A 85 0.21 5.77 -7.25
CA LYS A 85 1.25 6.71 -7.73
C LYS A 85 0.78 8.16 -7.72
N SER A 86 -0.43 8.39 -8.23
CA SER A 86 -1.00 9.74 -8.36
C SER A 86 -1.47 10.32 -7.03
N GLY A 87 -1.83 9.47 -6.06
CA GLY A 87 -2.40 9.91 -4.80
C GLY A 87 -3.84 10.44 -4.92
N GLU A 88 -4.51 10.26 -6.07
CA GLU A 88 -5.89 10.75 -6.26
C GLU A 88 -6.87 10.15 -5.24
N PHE A 89 -6.56 8.97 -4.67
CA PHE A 89 -7.35 8.37 -3.60
C PHE A 89 -7.48 9.28 -2.36
N VAL A 90 -6.54 10.20 -2.14
CA VAL A 90 -6.60 11.17 -1.02
C VAL A 90 -7.83 12.07 -1.12
N LYS A 91 -8.31 12.33 -2.35
CA LYS A 91 -9.49 13.15 -2.63
C LYS A 91 -10.80 12.35 -2.59
N MET A 92 -10.72 11.02 -2.57
CA MET A 92 -11.88 10.15 -2.44
C MET A 92 -12.45 10.27 -1.00
N ARG A 93 -13.74 10.01 -0.85
CA ARG A 93 -14.42 10.06 0.45
C ARG A 93 -14.66 8.66 0.99
#